data_AF-A0A9D8M2Y7-F1
#
_entry.id   AF-A0A9D8M2Y7-F1
#
_cell.length_a   1.000
_cell.length_b   1.000
_cell.length_c   1.000
_cell.angle_alpha   90.00
_cell.angle_beta   90.00
_cell.angle_gamma   90.00
#
_symmetry.space_group_name_H-M   'P 1'
#
loop_
_entity.id
_entity.type
_entity.pdbx_description
1 polymer ?
#
loop_
_entity_poly.entity_id
_entity_poly.type
_entity_poly.pdbx_seq_one_letter_code
_entity_poly.pdbx_strand_id
1 'polypeptide(L)'
;PETGEAPRLDVEDLEPLSGLAAADVEGVPTGVACPECHGTMWTVGEGPELRFRCRSGHSWDAADTLLTDHADSVERALWAAVRALEEQASLARSLQRRTGRRGGSTALIARYGARAEEAEREAHVIRRLIMSQALGRAEERSD
;
A
#
# COMPACT_ATOMS: atom_id res chain seq x y z
N PRO A 1 -4.20 -34.14 -27.04
CA PRO A 1 -3.51 -32.86 -26.80
C PRO A 1 -2.90 -32.87 -25.40
N GLU A 2 -1.59 -33.07 -25.35
CA GLU A 2 -0.81 -33.23 -24.12
C GLU A 2 -0.87 -31.93 -23.30
N THR A 3 -1.35 -32.04 -22.05
CA THR A 3 -1.21 -30.98 -21.05
C THR A 3 0.25 -30.96 -20.63
N GLY A 4 1.08 -30.23 -21.38
CA GLY A 4 2.48 -30.03 -21.02
C GLY A 4 2.56 -29.29 -19.69
N GLU A 5 2.97 -30.00 -18.63
CA GLU A 5 3.28 -29.39 -17.35
C GLU A 5 4.49 -28.46 -17.55
N ALA A 6 4.35 -27.19 -17.15
CA ALA A 6 5.46 -26.25 -17.25
C ALA A 6 6.64 -26.77 -16.42
N PRO A 7 7.88 -26.66 -16.91
CA PRO A 7 9.05 -27.15 -16.18
C PRO A 7 9.14 -26.41 -14.84
N ARG A 8 9.33 -27.18 -13.76
CA ARG A 8 9.68 -26.62 -12.45
C ARG A 8 11.09 -26.05 -12.55
N LEU A 9 11.24 -24.77 -12.27
CA LEU A 9 12.56 -24.14 -12.13
C LEU A 9 13.12 -24.50 -10.76
N ASP A 10 14.28 -25.15 -10.74
CA ASP A 10 15.02 -25.43 -9.52
C ASP A 10 15.71 -24.14 -9.06
N VAL A 11 15.45 -23.74 -7.82
CA VAL A 11 15.95 -22.48 -7.24
C VAL A 11 17.48 -22.46 -7.13
N GLU A 12 18.11 -23.63 -7.15
CA GLU A 12 19.57 -23.81 -7.12
C GLU A 12 20.22 -23.50 -8.49
N ASP A 13 19.46 -23.60 -9.59
CA ASP A 13 19.90 -23.29 -10.95
C ASP A 13 19.73 -21.80 -11.30
N LEU A 14 19.09 -21.03 -10.43
CA LEU A 14 18.94 -19.59 -10.61
C LEU A 14 20.26 -18.90 -10.28
N GLU A 15 20.95 -18.42 -11.30
CA GLU A 15 22.10 -17.54 -11.09
C GLU A 15 21.64 -16.27 -10.34
N PRO A 16 22.43 -15.77 -9.36
CA PRO A 16 22.10 -14.53 -8.68
C PRO A 16 21.93 -13.41 -9.70
N LEU A 17 20.82 -12.67 -9.61
CA LEU A 17 20.60 -11.51 -10.46
C LEU A 17 21.67 -10.45 -10.14
N SER A 18 22.73 -10.43 -10.93
CA SER A 18 23.84 -9.49 -10.81
C SER A 18 23.32 -8.06 -10.92
N GLY A 19 23.64 -7.20 -9.94
CA GLY A 19 23.11 -5.83 -9.81
C GLY A 19 21.80 -5.71 -9.02
N LEU A 20 21.27 -6.83 -8.49
CA LEU A 20 20.19 -6.84 -7.49
C LEU A 20 20.64 -7.38 -6.13
N ALA A 21 21.88 -7.85 -6.02
CA ALA A 21 22.45 -8.40 -4.80
C ALA A 21 22.52 -7.35 -3.68
N ALA A 22 22.32 -7.79 -2.43
CA ALA A 22 22.42 -6.98 -1.22
C ALA A 22 23.82 -6.35 -1.00
N ALA A 23 24.79 -6.66 -1.86
CA ALA A 23 26.18 -6.21 -1.75
C ALA A 23 26.38 -4.71 -2.04
N ASP A 24 25.41 -4.02 -2.65
CA ASP A 24 25.56 -2.60 -3.03
C ASP A 24 25.20 -1.60 -1.91
N VAL A 25 24.74 -2.07 -0.75
CA VAL A 25 24.45 -1.21 0.41
C VAL A 25 25.14 -1.77 1.64
N GLU A 26 26.18 -1.07 2.12
CA GLU A 26 26.83 -1.37 3.40
C GLU A 26 25.82 -1.22 4.54
N GLY A 27 25.56 -2.28 5.30
CA GLY A 27 24.66 -2.23 6.47
C GLY A 27 23.98 -3.55 6.81
N VAL A 28 23.20 -3.54 7.90
CA VAL A 28 22.39 -4.70 8.34
C VAL A 28 20.95 -4.53 7.83
N PRO A 29 20.38 -5.53 7.13
CA PRO A 29 18.99 -5.46 6.67
C PRO A 29 18.02 -5.34 7.85
N THR A 30 17.04 -4.44 7.76
CA THR A 30 16.11 -4.18 8.87
C THR A 30 14.85 -5.05 8.85
N GLY A 31 14.51 -5.61 7.68
CA GLY A 31 13.22 -6.27 7.45
C GLY A 31 12.04 -5.30 7.29
N VAL A 32 12.29 -3.99 7.36
CA VAL A 32 11.28 -2.94 7.13
C VAL A 32 11.44 -2.37 5.72
N ALA A 33 10.32 -2.00 5.09
CA ALA A 33 10.30 -1.43 3.75
C ALA A 33 10.33 0.11 3.79
N CYS A 34 10.99 0.72 2.82
CA CYS A 34 11.07 2.16 2.63
C CYS A 34 9.66 2.77 2.49
N PRO A 35 9.28 3.79 3.30
CA PRO A 35 7.95 4.39 3.21
C PRO A 35 7.69 5.16 1.90
N GLU A 36 8.74 5.49 1.15
CA GLU A 36 8.68 6.22 -0.11
C GLU A 36 8.69 5.30 -1.35
N CYS A 37 9.60 4.31 -1.39
CA CYS A 37 9.75 3.44 -2.56
C CYS A 37 9.39 1.97 -2.34
N HIS A 38 9.02 1.58 -1.12
CA HIS A 38 8.71 0.19 -0.72
C HIS A 38 9.87 -0.80 -0.93
N GLY A 39 11.09 -0.31 -1.16
CA GLY A 39 12.29 -1.13 -1.24
C GLY A 39 12.83 -1.54 0.13
N THR A 40 13.65 -2.58 0.17
CA THR A 40 14.35 -3.03 1.40
C THR A 40 15.16 -1.88 2.02
N MET A 41 15.25 -1.88 3.35
CA MET A 41 16.06 -0.93 4.11
C MET A 41 17.19 -1.62 4.87
N TRP A 42 18.25 -0.86 5.09
CA TRP A 42 19.43 -1.24 5.85
C TRP A 42 19.73 -0.19 6.92
N THR A 43 20.25 -0.64 8.06
CA THR A 43 20.88 0.23 9.06
C THR A 43 22.37 0.37 8.77
N VAL A 44 22.88 1.58 8.88
CA VAL A 44 24.29 1.94 8.66
C VAL A 44 24.80 2.64 9.91
N GLY A 45 25.92 2.16 10.47
CA GLY A 45 26.47 2.68 11.73
C GLY A 45 25.81 2.10 12.99
N GLU A 46 26.23 2.59 14.15
CA GLU A 46 25.78 2.12 15.47
C GLU A 46 25.57 3.29 16.45
N GLY A 47 24.73 3.07 17.46
CA GLY A 47 24.48 4.05 18.52
C GLY A 47 23.96 5.40 17.99
N PRO A 48 24.57 6.54 18.35
CA PRO A 48 24.10 7.86 17.95
C PRO A 48 24.33 8.17 16.45
N GLU A 49 25.12 7.36 15.74
CA GLU A 49 25.35 7.52 14.29
C GLU A 49 24.50 6.56 13.45
N LEU A 50 23.54 5.87 14.06
CA LEU A 50 22.65 4.93 13.38
C LEU A 50 21.80 5.66 12.33
N ARG A 51 22.02 5.33 11.06
CA ARG A 51 21.23 5.83 9.92
C ARG A 51 20.48 4.70 9.26
N PHE A 52 19.41 5.05 8.56
CA PHE A 52 18.64 4.13 7.74
C PHE A 52 18.77 4.51 6.27
N ARG A 53 18.95 3.55 5.37
CA ARG A 53 19.03 3.80 3.92
C ARG A 53 18.29 2.72 3.14
N CYS A 54 17.58 3.09 2.08
CA CYS A 54 17.01 2.14 1.14
C CYS A 54 17.87 2.01 -0.12
N ARG A 55 17.62 0.96 -0.91
CA ARG A 55 18.39 0.70 -2.15
C ARG A 55 18.28 1.84 -3.17
N SER A 56 17.14 2.51 -3.21
CA SER A 56 16.88 3.62 -4.13
C SER A 56 17.55 4.94 -3.70
N GLY A 57 18.13 5.00 -2.50
CA GLY A 57 18.92 6.13 -2.03
C GLY A 57 18.24 7.04 -1.01
N HIS A 58 16.99 6.80 -0.60
CA HIS A 58 16.39 7.51 0.53
C HIS A 58 17.13 7.19 1.83
N SER A 59 17.33 8.18 2.68
CA SER A 59 18.06 8.03 3.94
C SER A 59 17.44 8.84 5.08
N TRP A 60 17.56 8.30 6.28
CA TRP A 60 17.11 8.92 7.52
C TRP A 60 18.23 8.90 8.54
N ASP A 61 18.54 10.07 9.11
CA ASP A 61 19.60 10.22 10.10
C ASP A 61 19.14 9.90 11.53
N ALA A 62 17.84 9.77 11.75
CA ALA A 62 17.24 9.42 13.03
C ALA A 62 16.04 8.49 12.85
N ALA A 63 15.83 7.60 13.82
CA ALA A 63 14.70 6.67 13.84
C ALA A 63 13.34 7.39 13.89
N ASP A 64 13.24 8.49 14.64
CA ASP A 64 11.99 9.26 14.77
C ASP A 64 11.54 9.88 13.45
N THR A 65 12.47 10.36 12.62
CA THR A 65 12.16 10.86 11.28
C THR A 65 11.64 9.74 10.39
N LEU A 66 12.25 8.55 10.45
CA LEU A 66 11.76 7.38 9.71
C LEU A 66 10.36 6.96 10.18
N LEU A 67 10.10 6.96 11.48
CA LEU A 67 8.77 6.66 12.05
C LEU A 67 7.71 7.67 11.59
N THR A 68 8.07 8.96 11.54
CA THR A 68 7.19 10.02 11.03
C THR A 68 6.85 9.78 9.56
N ASP A 69 7.83 9.50 8.70
CA ASP A 69 7.59 9.21 7.29
C ASP A 69 6.77 7.93 7.07
N HIS A 70 6.93 6.93 7.95
CA HIS A 70 6.07 5.75 7.96
C HIS A 70 4.62 6.09 8.29
N ALA A 71 4.38 6.95 9.28
CA ALA A 71 3.02 7.40 9.62
C ALA A 71 2.37 8.13 8.44
N ASP A 72 3.12 9.00 7.77
CA ASP A 72 2.66 9.71 6.57
C ASP A 72 2.40 8.73 5.41
N SER A 73 3.25 7.72 5.23
CA SER A 73 3.05 6.68 4.22
C SER A 73 1.78 5.85 4.46
N VAL A 74 1.50 5.49 5.72
CA VAL A 74 0.25 4.82 6.10
C VAL A 74 -0.95 5.71 5.77
N GLU A 75 -0.90 7.00 6.10
CA GLU A 75 -1.97 7.93 5.77
C GLU A 75 -2.20 8.04 4.25
N ARG A 76 -1.13 8.15 3.46
CA ARG A 76 -1.22 8.16 1.98
C ARG A 76 -1.87 6.89 1.45
N ALA A 77 -1.53 5.72 2.01
CA ALA A 77 -2.12 4.45 1.63
C ALA A 77 -3.61 4.37 1.98
N LEU A 78 -4.01 4.86 3.16
CA LEU A 78 -5.42 4.94 3.55
C LEU A 78 -6.22 5.86 2.63
N TRP A 79 -5.67 7.03 2.25
CA TRP A 79 -6.31 7.90 1.26
C TRP A 79 -6.39 7.26 -0.12
N ALA A 80 -5.40 6.48 -0.53
CA ALA A 80 -5.47 5.71 -1.77
C ALA A 80 -6.60 4.66 -1.72
N ALA A 81 -6.78 3.98 -0.58
CA ALA A 81 -7.89 3.04 -0.39
C ALA A 81 -9.26 3.75 -0.46
N VAL A 82 -9.40 4.93 0.17
CA VAL A 82 -10.63 5.73 0.06
C VAL A 82 -10.95 6.05 -1.39
N ARG A 83 -9.97 6.54 -2.17
CA ARG A 83 -10.18 6.85 -3.59
C ARG A 83 -10.62 5.62 -4.38
N ALA A 84 -9.95 4.48 -4.20
CA ALA A 84 -10.28 3.24 -4.91
C ALA A 84 -11.71 2.76 -4.59
N LEU A 85 -12.15 2.91 -3.33
CA LEU A 85 -13.52 2.57 -2.92
C LEU A 85 -14.56 3.52 -3.53
N GLU A 86 -14.28 4.83 -3.57
CA GLU A 86 -15.16 5.81 -4.23
C GLU A 86 -15.26 5.58 -5.74
N GLU A 87 -14.16 5.22 -6.40
CA GLU A 87 -14.14 4.82 -7.81
C GLU A 87 -14.98 3.55 -8.03
N GLN A 88 -14.83 2.55 -7.16
CA GLN A 88 -15.63 1.32 -7.20
C GLN A 88 -17.12 1.61 -7.03
N ALA A 89 -17.50 2.48 -6.08
CA ALA A 89 -18.87 2.90 -5.88
C ALA A 89 -19.44 3.56 -7.14
N SER A 90 -18.70 4.53 -7.70
CA SER A 90 -19.09 5.25 -8.91
C SER A 90 -19.31 4.31 -10.10
N LEU A 91 -18.40 3.36 -10.30
CA LEU A 91 -18.52 2.33 -11.34
C LEU A 91 -19.76 1.46 -11.12
N ALA A 92 -19.96 0.95 -9.91
CA ALA A 92 -21.09 0.09 -9.57
C ALA A 92 -22.44 0.82 -9.76
N ARG A 93 -22.56 2.09 -9.32
CA ARG A 93 -23.75 2.93 -9.58
C ARG A 93 -23.99 3.11 -11.07
N SER A 94 -22.92 3.32 -11.86
CA SER A 94 -23.02 3.48 -13.31
C SER A 94 -23.54 2.21 -13.99
N LEU A 95 -23.06 1.04 -13.56
CA LEU A 95 -23.54 -0.26 -14.04
C LEU A 95 -24.98 -0.55 -13.62
N GLN A 96 -25.36 -0.22 -12.38
CA GLN A 96 -26.74 -0.31 -11.90
C GLN A 96 -27.69 0.49 -12.79
N ARG A 97 -27.38 1.79 -13.02
CA ARG A 97 -28.21 2.68 -13.86
C ARG A 97 -28.30 2.18 -15.30
N ARG A 98 -27.18 1.75 -15.89
CA ARG A 98 -27.12 1.26 -17.27
C ARG A 98 -27.93 -0.04 -17.43
N THR A 99 -27.87 -0.93 -16.44
CA THR A 99 -28.63 -2.18 -16.43
C THR A 99 -30.13 -1.92 -16.31
N GLY A 100 -30.53 -1.01 -15.40
CA GLY A 100 -31.93 -0.61 -15.25
C GLY A 100 -32.52 0.01 -16.51
N ARG A 101 -31.78 0.90 -17.18
CA ARG A 101 -32.22 1.53 -18.44
C ARG A 101 -32.41 0.56 -19.60
N ARG A 102 -31.73 -0.59 -19.57
CA ARG A 102 -31.80 -1.62 -20.62
C ARG A 102 -32.81 -2.73 -20.32
N GLY A 103 -33.57 -2.62 -19.24
CA GLY A 103 -34.47 -3.69 -18.81
C GLY A 103 -33.73 -4.95 -18.35
N GLY A 104 -32.51 -4.81 -17.83
CA GLY A 104 -31.75 -5.94 -17.29
C GLY A 104 -32.39 -6.52 -16.02
N SER A 105 -31.92 -7.71 -15.63
CA SER A 105 -32.45 -8.43 -14.45
C SER A 105 -32.43 -7.59 -13.18
N THR A 106 -33.55 -7.62 -12.43
CA THR A 106 -33.70 -6.95 -11.13
C THR A 106 -32.66 -7.39 -10.11
N ALA A 107 -32.31 -8.68 -10.10
CA ALA A 107 -31.26 -9.21 -9.23
C ALA A 107 -29.89 -8.60 -9.53
N LEU A 108 -29.57 -8.36 -10.81
CA LEU A 108 -28.30 -7.76 -11.21
C LEU A 108 -28.24 -6.27 -10.85
N ILE A 109 -29.36 -5.55 -11.02
CA ILE A 109 -29.49 -4.14 -10.58
C ILE A 109 -29.27 -4.05 -9.07
N ALA A 110 -29.93 -4.90 -8.28
CA ALA A 110 -29.78 -4.93 -6.83
C ALA A 110 -28.34 -5.24 -6.41
N ARG A 111 -27.68 -6.21 -7.06
CA ARG A 111 -26.29 -6.56 -6.79
C ARG A 111 -25.34 -5.37 -7.01
N TYR A 112 -25.49 -4.63 -8.10
CA TYR A 112 -24.67 -3.44 -8.34
C TYR A 112 -24.95 -2.32 -7.33
N GLY A 113 -26.21 -2.15 -6.92
CA GLY A 113 -26.58 -1.21 -5.84
C GLY A 113 -25.91 -1.55 -4.51
N ALA A 114 -26.03 -2.81 -4.08
CA ALA A 114 -25.39 -3.28 -2.85
C ALA A 114 -23.86 -3.11 -2.89
N ARG A 115 -23.22 -3.38 -4.03
CA ARG A 115 -21.77 -3.19 -4.21
C ARG A 115 -21.36 -1.73 -4.06
N ALA A 116 -22.16 -0.81 -4.61
CA ALA A 116 -21.89 0.61 -4.50
C ALA A 116 -22.02 1.09 -3.05
N GLU A 117 -23.10 0.70 -2.38
CA GLU A 117 -23.37 1.09 -1.00
C GLU A 117 -22.32 0.55 -0.03
N GLU A 118 -21.83 -0.67 -0.23
CA GLU A 118 -20.74 -1.22 0.57
C GLU A 118 -19.46 -0.40 0.41
N ALA A 119 -19.06 -0.12 -0.83
CA ALA A 119 -17.86 0.66 -1.09
C ALA A 119 -17.95 2.09 -0.51
N GLU A 120 -19.13 2.71 -0.59
CA GLU A 120 -19.42 4.02 0.03
C GLU A 120 -19.26 3.96 1.57
N ARG A 121 -19.77 2.89 2.22
CA ARG A 121 -19.63 2.68 3.66
C ARG A 121 -18.18 2.45 4.08
N GLU A 122 -17.47 1.57 3.38
CA GLU A 122 -16.06 1.27 3.65
C GLU A 122 -15.20 2.54 3.52
N ALA A 123 -15.39 3.33 2.46
CA ALA A 123 -14.69 4.60 2.26
C ALA A 123 -14.95 5.57 3.41
N HIS A 124 -16.19 5.66 3.88
CA HIS A 124 -16.56 6.52 5.00
C HIS A 124 -15.88 6.10 6.31
N VAL A 125 -15.81 4.80 6.59
CA VAL A 125 -15.12 4.27 7.79
C VAL A 125 -13.65 4.65 7.77
N ILE A 126 -12.96 4.42 6.65
CA ILE A 126 -11.53 4.76 6.52
C ILE A 126 -11.32 6.27 6.63
N ARG A 127 -12.16 7.10 5.99
CA ARG A 127 -12.07 8.56 6.11
C ARG A 127 -12.17 9.02 7.57
N ARG A 128 -13.09 8.46 8.36
CA ARG A 128 -13.20 8.79 9.79
C ARG A 128 -11.95 8.40 10.57
N LEU A 129 -11.35 7.25 10.26
CA LEU A 129 -10.09 6.82 10.88
C LEU A 129 -8.98 7.84 10.61
N ILE A 130 -8.79 8.25 9.36
CA ILE A 130 -7.77 9.25 9.00
C ILE A 130 -8.00 10.57 9.75
N MET A 131 -9.25 11.06 9.79
CA MET A 131 -9.57 12.31 10.49
C MET A 131 -9.32 12.22 11.99
N SER A 132 -9.59 11.08 12.63
CA SER A 132 -9.28 10.89 14.05
C SER A 132 -7.78 10.91 14.33
N GLN A 133 -6.96 10.34 13.45
CA GLN A 133 -5.50 10.37 13.59
C GLN A 133 -4.92 11.77 13.37
N ALA A 134 -5.48 12.53 12.42
CA ALA A 134 -5.07 13.91 12.16
C ALA A 134 -5.36 14.83 13.37
N LEU A 135 -6.48 14.60 14.07
CA LEU A 135 -6.81 15.32 15.30
C LEU A 135 -5.83 14.99 16.43
N GLY A 136 -5.52 13.71 16.67
CA GLY A 136 -4.54 13.32 17.70
C GLY A 136 -3.14 13.89 17.44
N ARG A 137 -2.67 13.88 16.19
CA ARG A 137 -1.38 14.49 15.80
C ARG A 137 -1.37 16.02 15.90
N ALA A 138 -2.53 16.67 15.86
CA ALA A 138 -2.63 18.11 16.06
C ALA A 138 -2.50 18.47 17.54
N GLU A 139 -3.11 17.68 18.43
CA GLU A 139 -3.04 17.85 19.88
C GLU A 139 -1.61 17.67 20.41
N GLU A 140 -0.89 16.62 20.00
CA GLU A 140 0.50 16.35 20.40
C GLU A 140 1.52 17.43 20.00
N ARG A 141 1.22 18.25 18.99
CA ARG A 141 2.11 19.35 18.53
C ARG A 141 1.83 20.67 19.23
N SER A 142 0.74 20.76 19.99
CA SER A 142 0.35 21.94 20.76
C SER A 142 0.88 21.93 22.20
N ASP A 143 1.40 20.80 22.67
CA ASP A 143 2.05 20.61 23.97
C ASP A 143 3.58 20.76 23.87
#